data_AF-A0A8S4QBE5-F1
#
_entry.id   AF-A0A8S4QBE5-F1
#
_cell.length_a   1.000
_cell.length_b   1.000
_cell.length_c   1.000
_cell.angle_alpha   90.00
_cell.angle_beta   90.00
_cell.angle_gamma   90.00
#
_symmetry.space_group_name_H-M   'P 1'
#
loop_
_entity.id
_entity.type
_entity.pdbx_description
1 polymer ?
#
loop_
_entity_poly.entity_id
_entity_poly.type
_entity_poly.pdbx_seq_one_letter_code
_entity_poly.pdbx_strand_id
1 'polypeptide(L)'
;RIKWARCLMYNMTETVESVCAHPVLRALPTAADMMRKYAATRTLIHNYEETMRAVWMNQNLWDVDDSLTNTLLKIDESGRITVNLDHTIKLLIRESDCLVKMGLELPIVCHSLYAKKNYFTLVNDSLQVSSYHV
;
A
#
# COMPACT_ATOMS: atom_id res chain seq x y z
N ARG A 1 -3.85 2.59 -4.07
CA ARG A 1 -5.10 2.25 -4.81
C ARG A 1 -6.19 1.73 -3.87
N ILE A 2 -5.95 0.66 -3.10
CA ILE A 2 -6.93 0.13 -2.12
C ILE A 2 -7.40 1.20 -1.11
N LYS A 3 -6.48 1.94 -0.48
CA LYS A 3 -6.84 3.04 0.43
C LYS A 3 -7.78 4.07 -0.21
N TRP A 4 -7.52 4.44 -1.47
CA TRP A 4 -8.36 5.38 -2.21
C TRP A 4 -9.78 4.82 -2.42
N ALA A 5 -9.89 3.55 -2.83
CA ALA A 5 -11.17 2.88 -3.02
C ALA A 5 -12.00 2.85 -1.72
N ARG A 6 -11.35 2.53 -0.59
CA ARG A 6 -11.98 2.55 0.74
C ARG A 6 -12.43 3.95 1.16
N CYS A 7 -11.58 4.96 0.98
CA CYS A 7 -11.93 6.34 1.31
C CYS A 7 -13.09 6.85 0.45
N LEU A 8 -13.09 6.54 -0.85
CA LEU A 8 -14.18 6.91 -1.76
C LEU A 8 -15.50 6.26 -1.32
N MET A 9 -15.49 4.97 -1.00
CA MET A 9 -16.68 4.26 -0.53
C MET A 9 -17.17 4.78 0.82
N TYR A 10 -16.28 5.09 1.74
CA TYR A 10 -16.62 5.70 3.02
C TYR A 10 -17.37 7.02 2.81
N ASN A 11 -16.78 7.96 2.05
CA ASN A 11 -17.38 9.27 1.79
C ASN A 11 -18.73 9.15 1.05
N MET A 12 -18.85 8.25 0.08
CA MET A 12 -20.10 8.00 -0.62
C MET A 12 -21.18 7.43 0.32
N THR A 13 -20.80 6.50 1.19
CA THR A 13 -21.70 5.90 2.18
C THR A 13 -22.19 6.95 3.16
N GLU A 14 -21.30 7.76 3.73
CA GLU A 14 -21.65 8.86 4.62
C GLU A 14 -22.64 9.85 3.96
N THR A 15 -22.39 10.19 2.69
CA THR A 15 -23.28 11.09 1.93
C THR A 15 -24.68 10.49 1.74
N VAL A 16 -24.76 9.21 1.36
CA VAL A 16 -26.03 8.52 1.15
C VAL A 16 -26.79 8.36 2.47
N GLU A 17 -26.11 7.97 3.55
CA GLU A 17 -26.69 7.84 4.88
C GLU A 17 -27.25 9.18 5.37
N SER A 18 -26.52 10.28 5.18
CA SER A 18 -26.97 11.63 5.54
C SER A 18 -28.24 12.05 4.79
N VAL A 19 -28.32 11.80 3.47
CA VAL A 19 -29.54 12.09 2.68
C VAL A 19 -30.70 11.20 3.11
N CYS A 20 -30.46 9.91 3.35
CA CYS A 20 -31.47 8.95 3.74
C CYS A 20 -31.95 9.10 5.19
N ALA A 21 -31.20 9.82 6.04
CA ALA A 21 -31.61 10.13 7.41
C ALA A 21 -32.84 11.06 7.46
N HIS A 22 -33.03 11.91 6.45
CA HIS A 22 -34.19 12.82 6.38
C HIS A 22 -35.39 12.13 5.69
N PRO A 23 -36.52 11.89 6.39
CA PRO A 23 -37.65 11.12 5.84
C PRO A 23 -38.23 11.68 4.54
N VAL A 24 -38.32 13.01 4.42
CA VAL A 24 -38.83 13.67 3.21
C VAL A 24 -37.90 13.47 2.01
N LEU A 25 -36.57 13.60 2.21
CA LEU A 25 -35.61 13.43 1.11
C LEU A 25 -35.56 11.96 0.67
N ARG A 26 -35.60 11.04 1.63
CA ARG A 26 -35.62 9.60 1.36
C ARG A 26 -36.82 9.14 0.52
N ALA A 27 -37.97 9.79 0.67
CA ALA A 27 -39.18 9.45 -0.08
C ALA A 27 -39.16 9.92 -1.55
N LEU A 28 -38.19 10.76 -1.94
CA LEU A 28 -38.12 11.28 -3.31
C LEU A 28 -37.70 10.19 -4.30
N PRO A 29 -38.27 10.17 -5.52
CA PRO A 29 -37.82 9.26 -6.59
C PRO A 29 -36.33 9.43 -6.91
N THR A 30 -35.80 10.64 -6.81
CA THR A 30 -34.38 10.94 -7.00
C THR A 30 -33.48 10.27 -5.95
N ALA A 31 -33.95 10.12 -4.71
CA ALA A 31 -33.23 9.39 -3.67
C ALA A 31 -33.24 7.87 -3.95
N ALA A 32 -34.33 7.33 -4.48
CA ALA A 32 -34.37 5.93 -4.92
C ALA A 32 -33.38 5.67 -6.07
N ASP A 33 -33.28 6.58 -7.04
CA ASP A 33 -32.29 6.50 -8.12
C ASP A 33 -30.85 6.60 -7.62
N MET A 34 -30.59 7.52 -6.69
CA MET A 34 -29.30 7.64 -6.01
C MET A 34 -28.93 6.34 -5.29
N MET A 35 -29.84 5.74 -4.53
CA MET A 35 -29.58 4.47 -3.83
C MET A 35 -29.26 3.33 -4.81
N ARG A 36 -29.95 3.25 -5.95
CA ARG A 36 -29.63 2.26 -7.00
C ARG A 36 -28.22 2.46 -7.57
N LYS A 37 -27.85 3.70 -7.87
CA LYS A 37 -26.49 4.05 -8.35
C LYS A 37 -25.44 3.74 -7.28
N TYR A 38 -25.69 4.12 -6.03
CA TYR A 38 -24.82 3.82 -4.90
C TYR A 38 -24.58 2.31 -4.74
N ALA A 39 -25.64 1.49 -4.81
CA ALA A 39 -25.50 0.03 -4.73
C ALA A 39 -24.64 -0.53 -5.87
N ALA A 40 -24.86 -0.06 -7.11
CA ALA A 40 -24.03 -0.45 -8.25
C ALA A 40 -22.57 -0.04 -8.08
N THR A 41 -22.31 1.20 -7.65
CA THR A 41 -20.95 1.70 -7.38
C THR A 41 -20.28 0.96 -6.23
N ARG A 42 -21.01 0.60 -5.18
CA ARG A 42 -20.49 -0.20 -4.07
C ARG A 42 -19.98 -1.56 -4.53
N THR A 43 -20.77 -2.26 -5.35
CA THR A 43 -20.33 -3.53 -5.95
C THR A 43 -19.11 -3.34 -6.85
N LEU A 44 -19.09 -2.28 -7.67
CA LEU A 44 -17.95 -1.97 -8.55
C LEU A 44 -16.66 -1.72 -7.76
N ILE A 45 -16.71 -0.87 -6.73
CA ILE A 45 -15.54 -0.53 -5.90
C ILE A 45 -15.07 -1.74 -5.11
N HIS A 46 -15.98 -2.58 -4.61
CA HIS A 46 -15.63 -3.82 -3.94
C HIS A 46 -14.83 -4.74 -4.87
N ASN A 47 -15.33 -4.98 -6.09
CA ASN A 47 -14.66 -5.82 -7.08
C ASN A 47 -13.31 -5.23 -7.53
N TYR A 48 -13.23 -3.90 -7.62
CA TYR A 48 -11.97 -3.22 -7.86
C TYR A 48 -10.95 -3.46 -6.74
N GLU A 49 -11.38 -3.37 -5.47
CA GLU A 49 -10.50 -3.63 -4.33
C GLU A 49 -10.01 -5.08 -4.31
N GLU A 50 -10.88 -6.06 -4.58
CA GLU A 50 -10.49 -7.47 -4.74
C GLU A 50 -9.48 -7.67 -5.85
N THR A 51 -9.69 -7.04 -7.00
CA THR A 51 -8.75 -7.11 -8.13
C THR A 51 -7.38 -6.54 -7.72
N MET A 52 -7.36 -5.42 -7.00
CA MET A 52 -6.10 -4.83 -6.51
C MET A 52 -5.42 -5.71 -5.46
N ARG A 53 -6.17 -6.38 -4.58
CA ARG A 53 -5.64 -7.40 -3.67
C ARG A 53 -4.99 -8.54 -4.44
N ALA A 54 -5.69 -9.09 -5.43
CA ALA A 54 -5.20 -10.21 -6.23
C ALA A 54 -3.92 -9.84 -6.99
N VAL A 55 -3.83 -8.64 -7.55
CA VAL A 55 -2.59 -8.15 -8.20
C VAL A 55 -1.41 -8.14 -7.22
N TRP A 56 -1.64 -7.69 -5.99
CA TRP A 56 -0.59 -7.69 -4.97
C TRP A 56 -0.19 -9.11 -4.53
N MET A 57 -1.18 -9.98 -4.33
CA MET A 57 -0.94 -11.36 -3.92
C MET A 57 -0.19 -12.18 -4.97
N ASN A 58 -0.41 -11.86 -6.25
CA ASN A 58 0.23 -12.52 -7.40
C ASN A 58 1.38 -11.71 -7.99
N GLN A 59 1.88 -10.70 -7.27
CA GLN A 59 3.02 -9.94 -7.74
C GLN A 59 4.22 -10.87 -7.91
N ASN A 60 4.89 -10.81 -9.06
CA ASN A 60 6.10 -11.57 -9.28
C ASN A 60 7.27 -10.88 -8.54
N LEU A 61 7.91 -11.64 -7.64
CA LEU A 61 8.95 -11.15 -6.73
C LEU A 61 10.30 -11.86 -6.98
N TRP A 62 10.54 -12.35 -8.20
CA TRP A 62 11.74 -13.10 -8.55
C TRP A 62 13.04 -12.29 -8.35
N ASP A 63 13.00 -10.99 -8.62
CA ASP A 63 14.14 -10.08 -8.46
C ASP A 63 14.53 -9.81 -6.99
N VAL A 64 13.70 -10.21 -6.02
CA VAL A 64 13.94 -9.91 -4.60
C VAL A 64 15.21 -10.57 -4.11
N ASP A 65 15.52 -11.79 -4.56
CA ASP A 65 16.73 -12.51 -4.14
C ASP A 65 18.00 -11.81 -4.67
N ASP A 66 17.99 -11.43 -5.95
CA ASP A 66 19.06 -10.64 -6.57
C ASP A 66 19.27 -9.31 -5.84
N SER A 67 18.19 -8.58 -5.53
CA SER A 67 18.26 -7.35 -4.74
C SER A 67 18.85 -7.54 -3.34
N LEU A 68 18.64 -8.71 -2.71
CA LEU A 68 19.15 -9.02 -1.37
C LEU A 68 20.60 -9.50 -1.39
N THR A 69 21.08 -10.05 -2.51
CA THR A 69 22.46 -10.52 -2.68
C THR A 69 23.42 -9.41 -3.12
N ASN A 70 22.89 -8.27 -3.60
CA ASN A 70 23.67 -7.10 -3.97
C ASN A 70 24.53 -6.56 -2.82
N THR A 71 25.74 -6.10 -3.16
CA THR A 71 26.65 -5.47 -2.19
C THR A 71 26.00 -4.24 -1.56
N LEU A 72 25.94 -4.21 -0.23
CA LEU A 72 25.29 -3.16 0.56
C LEU A 72 26.03 -1.82 0.55
N LEU A 73 27.32 -1.82 0.22
CA LEU A 73 28.15 -0.63 0.11
C LEU A 73 28.74 -0.54 -1.30
N LYS A 74 28.74 0.66 -1.87
CA LYS A 74 29.40 0.94 -3.16
C LYS A 74 30.11 2.27 -3.11
N ILE A 75 31.15 2.42 -3.93
CA ILE A 75 31.81 3.70 -4.15
C ILE A 75 31.06 4.42 -5.26
N ASP A 76 30.65 5.67 -5.03
CA ASP A 76 30.02 6.52 -6.04
C ASP A 76 31.05 7.14 -6.99
N GLU A 77 30.57 7.84 -8.02
CA GLU A 77 31.44 8.50 -9.01
C GLU A 77 32.37 9.57 -8.40
N SER A 78 32.05 10.06 -7.21
CA SER A 78 32.86 11.02 -6.45
C SER A 78 33.91 10.37 -5.54
N GLY A 79 33.98 9.03 -5.53
CA GLY A 79 34.90 8.28 -4.69
C GLY A 79 34.41 8.05 -3.25
N ARG A 80 33.15 8.38 -2.94
CA ARG A 80 32.58 8.26 -1.59
C ARG A 80 31.84 6.94 -1.41
N ILE A 81 31.94 6.36 -0.21
CA ILE A 81 31.22 5.13 0.13
C ILE A 81 29.75 5.47 0.39
N THR A 82 28.84 4.81 -0.32
CA THR A 82 27.39 4.99 -0.20
C THR A 82 26.68 3.66 0.09
N VAL A 83 25.55 3.74 0.80
CA VAL A 83 24.69 2.59 1.08
C VAL A 83 23.87 2.23 -0.16
N ASN A 84 24.05 1.03 -0.67
CA ASN A 84 23.42 0.49 -1.87
C ASN A 84 22.29 -0.50 -1.54
N LEU A 85 21.47 -0.18 -0.53
CA LEU A 85 20.26 -0.98 -0.26
C LEU A 85 19.24 -0.72 -1.38
N ASP A 86 18.90 -1.79 -2.11
CA ASP A 86 18.05 -1.74 -3.29
C ASP A 86 16.70 -1.07 -2.99
N HIS A 87 16.29 -0.19 -3.90
CA HIS A 87 15.03 0.53 -3.85
C HIS A 87 13.83 -0.42 -3.80
N THR A 88 13.91 -1.60 -4.45
CA THR A 88 12.85 -2.60 -4.50
C THR A 88 12.53 -3.12 -3.09
N ILE A 89 13.56 -3.42 -2.30
CA ILE A 89 13.40 -3.90 -0.91
C ILE A 89 12.76 -2.82 -0.04
N LYS A 90 13.26 -1.57 -0.16
CA LYS A 90 12.69 -0.43 0.58
C LYS A 90 11.22 -0.21 0.23
N LEU A 91 10.88 -0.31 -1.06
CA LEU A 91 9.52 -0.13 -1.55
C LEU A 91 8.59 -1.24 -1.03
N LEU A 92 8.98 -2.51 -1.18
CA LEU A 92 8.20 -3.65 -0.71
C LEU A 92 7.92 -3.60 0.79
N ILE A 93 8.89 -3.19 1.60
CA ILE A 93 8.69 -3.01 3.06
C ILE A 93 7.65 -1.92 3.33
N ARG A 94 7.72 -0.77 2.64
CA ARG A 94 6.79 0.36 2.83
C ARG A 94 5.38 0.00 2.38
N GLU A 95 5.23 -0.66 1.24
CA GLU A 95 3.94 -1.09 0.73
C GLU A 95 3.32 -2.18 1.62
N SER A 96 4.13 -3.12 2.10
CA SER A 96 3.71 -4.12 3.09
C SER A 96 3.19 -3.47 4.39
N ASP A 97 3.86 -2.44 4.89
CA ASP A 97 3.39 -1.69 6.07
C ASP A 97 2.02 -1.05 5.84
N CYS A 98 1.78 -0.51 4.63
CA CYS A 98 0.50 0.08 4.28
C CYS A 98 -0.63 -0.96 4.26
N LEU A 99 -0.34 -2.14 3.71
CA LEU A 99 -1.31 -3.24 3.61
C LEU A 99 -1.65 -3.82 4.99
N VAL A 100 -0.65 -4.05 5.84
CA VAL A 100 -0.85 -4.51 7.22
C VAL A 100 -1.68 -3.52 8.02
N LYS A 101 -1.41 -2.21 7.91
CA LYS A 101 -2.21 -1.15 8.55
C LYS A 101 -3.66 -1.11 8.04
N MET A 102 -3.91 -1.62 6.84
CA MET A 102 -5.24 -1.77 6.27
C MET A 102 -5.89 -3.13 6.61
N GLY A 103 -5.23 -3.98 7.41
CA GLY A 103 -5.73 -5.33 7.74
C GLY A 103 -5.75 -6.28 6.56
N LEU A 104 -4.85 -6.09 5.58
CA LEU A 104 -4.73 -6.93 4.40
C LEU A 104 -3.61 -7.95 4.58
N GLU A 105 -3.81 -9.14 4.03
CA GLU A 105 -2.79 -10.18 3.98
C GLU A 105 -1.64 -9.81 3.05
N LEU A 106 -0.49 -10.44 3.30
CA LEU A 106 0.73 -10.26 2.51
C LEU A 106 1.15 -11.60 1.89
N PRO A 107 1.76 -11.59 0.69
CA PRO A 107 2.58 -12.71 0.23
C PRO A 107 3.66 -13.06 1.24
N ILE A 108 4.03 -14.35 1.32
CA ILE A 108 5.02 -14.88 2.29
C ILE A 108 6.35 -14.11 2.23
N VAL A 109 6.82 -13.79 1.03
CA VAL A 109 8.07 -13.04 0.81
C VAL A 109 7.96 -11.63 1.41
N CYS A 110 6.89 -10.90 1.09
CA CYS A 110 6.62 -9.56 1.64
C CYS A 110 6.48 -9.60 3.16
N HIS A 111 5.82 -10.63 3.70
CA HIS A 111 5.70 -10.81 5.14
C HIS A 111 7.07 -11.01 5.81
N SER A 112 7.95 -11.80 5.20
CA SER A 112 9.31 -12.05 5.70
C SER A 112 10.17 -10.78 5.68
N LEU A 113 10.10 -10.00 4.59
CA LEU A 113 10.77 -8.71 4.49
C LEU A 113 10.23 -7.71 5.53
N TYR A 114 8.92 -7.63 5.69
CA TYR A 114 8.27 -6.76 6.66
C TYR A 114 8.67 -7.08 8.11
N ALA A 115 8.74 -8.37 8.46
CA ALA A 115 9.20 -8.80 9.78
C ALA A 115 10.64 -8.33 10.09
N LYS A 116 11.48 -8.20 9.06
CA LYS A 116 12.86 -7.70 9.17
C LYS A 116 12.99 -6.18 8.95
N LYS A 117 11.89 -5.42 8.86
CA LYS A 117 11.95 -3.97 8.55
C LYS A 117 12.91 -3.19 9.46
N ASN A 118 12.89 -3.47 10.77
CA ASN A 118 13.72 -2.77 11.75
C ASN A 118 15.21 -3.06 11.52
N TYR A 119 15.55 -4.28 11.10
CA TYR A 119 16.91 -4.65 10.74
C TYR A 119 17.39 -3.84 9.53
N PHE A 120 16.58 -3.77 8.46
CA PHE A 120 16.93 -3.00 7.27
C PHE A 120 17.07 -1.50 7.58
N THR A 121 16.18 -0.94 8.40
CA THR A 121 16.27 0.46 8.85
C THR A 121 17.56 0.69 9.64
N LEU A 122 17.84 -0.13 10.65
CA LEU A 122 19.03 0.00 11.48
C LEU A 122 20.32 -0.09 10.66
N VAL A 123 20.43 -1.08 9.77
CA VAL A 123 21.60 -1.26 8.90
C VAL A 123 21.77 -0.06 7.97
N ASN A 124 20.68 0.40 7.32
CA ASN A 124 20.74 1.57 6.44
C ASN A 124 21.22 2.80 7.22
N ASP A 125 20.64 3.09 8.37
CA ASP A 125 20.95 4.29 9.15
C ASP A 125 22.38 4.25 9.70
N SER A 126 22.83 3.09 10.20
CA SER A 126 24.20 2.91 10.74
C SER A 126 25.27 3.10 9.67
N LEU A 127 25.05 2.50 8.49
CA LEU A 127 26.00 2.60 7.38
C LEU A 127 25.99 4.01 6.79
N GLN A 128 24.82 4.64 6.69
CA GLN A 128 24.70 5.98 6.14
C GLN A 128 25.39 7.02 7.04
N VAL A 129 25.26 6.91 8.37
CA VAL A 129 26.01 7.76 9.32
C VAL A 129 27.52 7.55 9.17
N SER A 130 27.97 6.31 9.03
CA SER A 130 29.40 5.98 8.89
C SER A 130 29.99 6.53 7.58
N SER A 131 29.24 6.49 6.49
CA SER A 131 29.61 7.08 5.20
C SER A 131 29.82 8.61 5.22
N TYR A 132 29.21 9.34 6.16
CA TYR A 132 29.42 10.79 6.28
C TYR A 132 30.68 11.17 7.07
N HIS A 133 31.23 10.25 7.86
CA HIS A 133 32.39 10.47 8.72
C HIS A 133 33.72 9.98 8.12
N VAL A 134 33.67 9.48 6.88
CA VAL A 134 34.82 9.07 6.05
C VAL A 134 34.93 10.03 4.88
#